data_AF-A0A8T5JQR2-F1
#
_entry.id   AF-A0A8T5JQR2-F1
#
_cell.length_a   1.000
_cell.length_b   1.000
_cell.length_c   1.000
_cell.angle_alpha   90.00
_cell.angle_beta   90.00
_cell.angle_gamma   90.00
#
_symmetry.space_group_name_H-M   'P 1'
#
loop_
_entity.id
_entity.type
_entity.pdbx_description
1 polymer ?
#
loop_
_entity_poly.entity_id
_entity_poly.type
_entity_poly.pdbx_seq_one_letter_code
_entity_poly.pdbx_strand_id
1 'polypeptide(L)'
;MAKIPMQSRRKINGILTELETLVKNGEFGEVVPKIKPLISMLEFFKVNPISKYYARIEKIETKIKRNFQKVKHQSGSSNNLDLKDVKSLNFEDGKHDYVGMSGSSRVRITRVYDHMFLSRIYQRTMKLSWRFNKEGRLDLVDAMLFQKNNKIVNLINMRGYGGNDLNWIESEAKLTKLPIETGVLNPNFATIKYVQQYESLMRFGHKMSAALLNNLNSKNIRDAHKIFENQKQLKEILNDDSTIYILENAANIVPFVKEFSVEKMLVEYVG
;
A
#
# COMPACT_ATOMS: atom_id res chain seq x y z
N MET A 1 -18.34 -21.54 -27.63
CA MET A 1 -18.16 -20.38 -26.71
C MET A 1 -19.33 -20.32 -25.74
N ALA A 2 -19.07 -20.23 -24.44
CA ALA A 2 -20.13 -20.05 -23.45
C ALA A 2 -20.82 -18.69 -23.67
N LYS A 3 -22.16 -18.69 -23.76
CA LYS A 3 -22.93 -17.44 -23.87
C LYS A 3 -23.07 -16.83 -22.47
N ILE A 4 -22.54 -15.64 -22.29
CA ILE A 4 -22.77 -14.84 -21.07
C ILE A 4 -24.28 -14.60 -20.93
N PRO A 5 -24.90 -14.91 -19.76
CA PRO A 5 -26.30 -14.60 -19.50
C PRO A 5 -26.62 -13.12 -19.76
N MET A 6 -27.82 -12.84 -20.28
CA MET A 6 -28.21 -11.48 -20.67
C MET A 6 -28.10 -10.47 -19.52
N GLN A 7 -28.47 -10.88 -18.30
CA GLN A 7 -28.35 -10.05 -17.10
C GLN A 7 -26.89 -9.73 -16.76
N SER A 8 -26.00 -10.74 -16.79
CA SER A 8 -24.56 -10.55 -16.58
C SER A 8 -23.94 -9.67 -17.64
N ARG A 9 -24.37 -9.80 -18.91
CA ARG A 9 -23.94 -8.92 -20.00
C ARG A 9 -24.33 -7.46 -19.75
N ARG A 10 -25.55 -7.19 -19.28
CA ARG A 10 -25.98 -5.83 -18.91
C ARG A 10 -25.13 -5.29 -17.76
N LYS A 11 -24.90 -6.09 -16.72
CA LYS A 11 -24.05 -5.72 -15.58
C LYS A 11 -22.61 -5.40 -15.99
N ILE A 12 -21.96 -6.25 -16.78
CA ILE A 12 -20.61 -6.03 -17.32
C ILE A 12 -20.54 -4.73 -18.11
N ASN A 13 -21.52 -4.46 -18.98
CA ASN A 13 -21.55 -3.21 -19.75
C ASN A 13 -21.76 -1.99 -18.85
N GLY A 14 -22.61 -2.08 -17.83
CA GLY A 14 -22.80 -1.01 -16.86
C GLY A 14 -21.50 -0.65 -16.15
N ILE A 15 -20.78 -1.66 -15.63
CA ILE A 15 -19.49 -1.45 -14.98
C ILE A 15 -18.48 -0.82 -15.94
N LEU A 16 -18.37 -1.32 -17.18
CA LEU A 16 -17.44 -0.74 -18.15
C LEU A 16 -17.75 0.72 -18.49
N THR A 17 -19.04 1.06 -18.66
CA THR A 17 -19.47 2.44 -18.93
C THR A 17 -19.19 3.35 -17.73
N GLU A 18 -19.40 2.86 -16.51
CA GLU A 18 -19.02 3.56 -15.28
C GLU A 18 -17.50 3.81 -15.23
N LEU A 19 -16.68 2.79 -15.46
CA LEU A 19 -15.21 2.92 -15.47
C LEU A 19 -14.73 3.91 -16.54
N GLU A 20 -15.30 3.86 -17.75
CA GLU A 20 -15.00 4.82 -18.81
C GLU A 20 -15.37 6.27 -18.41
N THR A 21 -16.46 6.43 -17.67
CA THR A 21 -16.90 7.73 -17.15
C THR A 21 -15.94 8.25 -16.08
N LEU A 22 -15.58 7.41 -15.11
CA LEU A 22 -14.59 7.74 -14.07
C LEU A 22 -13.24 8.12 -14.69
N VAL A 23 -12.76 7.37 -15.67
CA VAL A 23 -11.53 7.69 -16.43
C VAL A 23 -11.65 9.02 -17.16
N LYS A 24 -12.82 9.32 -17.75
CA LYS A 24 -13.06 10.59 -18.45
C LYS A 24 -13.06 11.77 -17.47
N ASN A 25 -13.55 11.57 -16.26
CA ASN A 25 -13.58 12.57 -15.19
C ASN A 25 -12.25 12.73 -14.45
N GLY A 26 -11.27 11.84 -14.68
CA GLY A 26 -9.99 11.86 -13.98
C GLY A 26 -9.99 11.15 -12.62
N GLU A 27 -11.04 10.38 -12.30
CA GLU A 27 -11.25 9.72 -11.01
C GLU A 27 -10.53 8.35 -10.94
N PHE A 28 -9.23 8.31 -11.25
CA PHE A 28 -8.50 7.04 -11.44
C PHE A 28 -8.44 6.14 -10.19
N GLY A 29 -8.44 6.74 -8.99
CA GLY A 29 -8.44 5.99 -7.73
C GLY A 29 -9.64 5.07 -7.55
N GLU A 30 -10.79 5.44 -8.12
CA GLU A 30 -12.03 4.66 -8.07
C GLU A 30 -12.08 3.57 -9.16
N VAL A 31 -11.26 3.69 -10.20
CA VAL A 31 -11.25 2.78 -11.37
C VAL A 31 -10.45 1.51 -11.06
N VAL A 32 -9.23 1.66 -10.52
CA VAL A 32 -8.31 0.55 -10.24
C VAL A 32 -8.95 -0.59 -9.43
N PRO A 33 -9.65 -0.35 -8.29
CA PRO A 33 -10.22 -1.43 -7.50
C PRO A 33 -11.35 -2.19 -8.20
N LYS A 34 -11.96 -1.62 -9.25
CA LYS A 34 -13.10 -2.21 -9.99
C LYS A 34 -12.69 -3.04 -11.21
N ILE A 35 -11.47 -2.84 -11.73
CA ILE A 35 -10.98 -3.61 -12.90
C ILE A 35 -10.78 -5.09 -12.56
N LYS A 36 -10.11 -5.41 -11.44
CA LYS A 36 -9.81 -6.81 -11.08
C LYS A 36 -11.08 -7.67 -10.90
N PRO A 37 -12.11 -7.23 -10.16
CA PRO A 37 -13.39 -7.95 -10.09
C PRO A 37 -14.07 -8.14 -11.46
N LEU A 38 -13.95 -7.16 -12.36
CA LEU A 38 -14.51 -7.25 -13.70
C LEU A 38 -13.78 -8.30 -14.54
N ILE A 39 -12.45 -8.35 -14.49
CA ILE A 39 -11.64 -9.39 -15.17
C ILE A 39 -12.02 -10.76 -14.64
N SER A 40 -12.06 -10.96 -13.32
CA SER A 40 -12.47 -12.23 -12.72
C SER A 40 -13.88 -12.66 -13.13
N MET A 41 -14.80 -11.71 -13.32
CA MET A 41 -16.14 -12.00 -13.83
C MET A 41 -16.11 -12.47 -15.29
N LEU A 42 -15.29 -11.88 -16.14
CA LEU A 42 -15.12 -12.29 -17.54
C LEU A 42 -14.48 -13.68 -17.65
N GLU A 43 -13.47 -13.97 -16.83
CA GLU A 43 -12.81 -15.27 -16.74
C GLU A 43 -13.79 -16.36 -16.28
N PHE A 44 -14.61 -16.07 -15.27
CA PHE A 44 -15.66 -16.98 -14.79
C PHE A 44 -16.64 -17.38 -15.90
N PHE A 45 -17.03 -16.43 -16.75
CA PHE A 45 -17.88 -16.72 -17.93
C PHE A 45 -17.11 -17.27 -19.14
N LYS A 46 -15.81 -17.56 -19.00
CA LYS A 46 -14.92 -18.06 -20.07
C LYS A 46 -14.98 -17.18 -21.32
N VAL A 47 -15.02 -15.86 -21.11
CA VAL A 47 -15.05 -14.88 -22.20
C VAL A 47 -13.69 -14.88 -22.89
N ASN A 48 -13.68 -14.91 -24.23
CA ASN A 48 -12.45 -14.86 -25.00
C ASN A 48 -11.68 -13.55 -24.69
N PRO A 49 -10.36 -13.61 -24.37
CA PRO A 49 -9.51 -12.44 -24.17
C PRO A 49 -9.47 -11.46 -25.36
N ILE A 50 -9.78 -11.92 -26.57
CA ILE A 50 -9.86 -11.10 -27.80
C ILE A 50 -11.24 -10.40 -27.91
N SER A 51 -12.15 -10.62 -26.95
CA SER A 51 -13.48 -10.01 -27.00
C SER A 51 -13.43 -8.49 -26.79
N LYS A 52 -14.49 -7.83 -27.24
CA LYS A 52 -14.68 -6.39 -27.05
C LYS A 52 -14.64 -5.92 -25.58
N TYR A 53 -14.85 -6.80 -24.61
CA TYR A 53 -14.79 -6.42 -23.19
C TYR A 53 -13.35 -6.18 -22.75
N TYR A 54 -12.44 -7.11 -23.07
CA TYR A 54 -11.01 -6.95 -22.78
C TYR A 54 -10.42 -5.77 -23.55
N ALA A 55 -10.80 -5.56 -24.81
CA ALA A 55 -10.38 -4.38 -25.57
C ALA A 55 -10.82 -3.04 -24.92
N ARG A 56 -11.98 -3.01 -24.21
CA ARG A 56 -12.40 -1.83 -23.44
C ARG A 56 -11.58 -1.67 -22.16
N ILE A 57 -11.30 -2.77 -21.45
CA ILE A 57 -10.44 -2.77 -20.25
C ILE A 57 -9.03 -2.28 -20.59
N GLU A 58 -8.44 -2.79 -21.66
CA GLU A 58 -7.10 -2.37 -22.11
C GLU A 58 -7.05 -0.87 -22.45
N LYS A 59 -8.10 -0.33 -23.08
CA LYS A 59 -8.23 1.12 -23.32
C LYS A 59 -8.32 1.92 -22.03
N ILE A 60 -9.06 1.43 -21.04
CA ILE A 60 -9.15 2.04 -19.70
C ILE A 60 -7.76 2.04 -19.05
N GLU A 61 -7.09 0.90 -18.99
CA GLU A 61 -5.75 0.75 -18.40
C GLU A 61 -4.70 1.63 -19.10
N THR A 62 -4.74 1.71 -20.43
CA THR A 62 -3.86 2.57 -21.21
C THR A 62 -4.06 4.04 -20.88
N LYS A 63 -5.31 4.49 -20.69
CA LYS A 63 -5.61 5.86 -20.28
C LYS A 63 -5.14 6.15 -18.86
N ILE A 64 -5.34 5.21 -17.94
CA ILE A 64 -4.84 5.30 -16.56
C ILE A 64 -3.31 5.46 -16.58
N LYS A 65 -2.59 4.57 -17.27
CA LYS A 65 -1.12 4.63 -17.39
C LYS A 65 -0.62 5.95 -17.98
N ARG A 66 -1.24 6.41 -19.07
CA ARG A 66 -0.89 7.71 -19.68
C ARG A 66 -1.15 8.87 -18.75
N ASN A 67 -2.21 8.84 -17.94
CA ASN A 67 -2.46 9.90 -16.99
C ASN A 67 -1.46 9.87 -15.83
N PHE A 68 -1.14 8.71 -15.27
CA PHE A 68 -0.07 8.60 -14.28
C PHE A 68 1.27 9.13 -14.80
N GLN A 69 1.62 8.87 -16.06
CA GLN A 69 2.80 9.46 -16.70
C GLN A 69 2.68 10.98 -16.85
N LYS A 70 1.52 11.50 -17.26
CA LYS A 70 1.31 12.95 -17.36
C LYS A 70 1.37 13.64 -16.01
N VAL A 71 0.75 13.07 -14.98
CA VAL A 71 0.85 13.56 -13.60
C VAL A 71 2.30 13.55 -13.19
N LYS A 72 3.05 12.46 -13.42
CA LYS A 72 4.50 12.38 -13.12
C LYS A 72 5.30 13.48 -13.82
N HIS A 73 4.96 13.82 -15.07
CA HIS A 73 5.61 14.91 -15.80
C HIS A 73 5.16 16.32 -15.36
N GLN A 74 3.89 16.49 -14.96
CA GLN A 74 3.35 17.78 -14.48
C GLN A 74 3.75 18.08 -13.03
N SER A 75 3.83 17.07 -12.18
CA SER A 75 4.43 17.18 -10.84
C SER A 75 5.93 17.45 -10.91
N GLY A 76 6.59 17.19 -12.05
CA GLY A 76 7.96 17.61 -12.33
C GLY A 76 8.15 19.11 -12.59
N SER A 77 7.08 19.94 -12.58
CA SER A 77 7.19 21.38 -12.84
C SER A 77 6.71 22.28 -11.70
N SER A 78 6.23 21.73 -10.58
CA SER A 78 5.74 22.54 -9.46
C SER A 78 6.04 21.91 -8.10
N ASN A 79 7.31 21.53 -7.94
CA ASN A 79 8.14 21.58 -6.73
C ASN A 79 9.33 20.68 -7.02
N ASN A 80 10.40 21.28 -7.56
CA ASN A 80 11.73 20.68 -7.60
C ASN A 80 12.20 20.38 -6.17
N LEU A 81 11.72 19.28 -5.59
CA LEU A 81 12.68 18.27 -5.26
C LEU A 81 13.08 17.71 -6.62
N ASP A 82 14.17 18.25 -7.16
CA ASP A 82 14.97 17.52 -8.13
C ASP A 82 14.96 16.05 -7.70
N LEU A 83 15.10 15.14 -8.66
CA LEU A 83 15.72 13.86 -8.36
C LEU A 83 17.11 14.19 -7.78
N LYS A 84 17.18 14.61 -6.51
CA LYS A 84 18.36 14.58 -5.67
C LYS A 84 18.85 13.19 -5.96
N ASP A 85 19.99 13.13 -6.63
CA ASP A 85 20.66 11.90 -6.98
C ASP A 85 20.45 10.98 -5.79
N VAL A 86 19.79 9.83 -5.94
CA VAL A 86 19.52 8.94 -4.80
C VAL A 86 20.83 8.62 -4.04
N LYS A 87 21.97 8.76 -4.74
CA LYS A 87 23.34 8.74 -4.22
C LYS A 87 23.68 9.82 -3.19
N SER A 88 22.93 10.90 -3.10
CA SER A 88 23.10 12.02 -2.17
C SER A 88 22.27 11.88 -0.90
N LEU A 89 21.30 10.96 -0.87
CA LEU A 89 20.56 10.66 0.36
C LEU A 89 21.46 9.90 1.33
N ASN A 90 21.56 10.41 2.55
CA ASN A 90 22.30 9.74 3.60
C ASN A 90 21.36 8.79 4.34
N PHE A 91 21.60 7.48 4.20
CA PHE A 91 20.92 6.44 4.98
C PHE A 91 21.82 5.85 6.07
N GLU A 92 23.02 6.39 6.28
CA GLU A 92 23.97 5.93 7.30
C GLU A 92 23.71 6.61 8.66
N ASP A 93 22.92 7.67 8.67
CA ASP A 93 22.46 8.30 9.89
C ASP A 93 21.55 7.33 10.67
N GLY A 94 21.71 7.36 11.99
CA GLY A 94 21.11 6.37 12.88
C GLY A 94 19.58 6.49 13.00
N LYS A 95 19.06 6.10 14.16
CA LYS A 95 17.62 6.05 14.39
C LYS A 95 17.00 7.44 14.51
N HIS A 96 16.01 7.74 13.67
CA HIS A 96 15.15 8.92 13.80
C HIS A 96 13.73 8.51 14.20
N ASP A 97 13.13 9.16 15.19
CA ASP A 97 11.80 8.79 15.72
C ASP A 97 10.86 9.99 15.75
N TYR A 98 9.72 9.88 15.08
CA TYR A 98 8.75 10.94 14.86
C TYR A 98 7.37 10.52 15.34
N VAL A 99 6.65 11.42 16.00
CA VAL A 99 5.30 11.14 16.51
C VAL A 99 4.38 12.33 16.38
N GLY A 100 3.12 12.08 16.05
CA GLY A 100 2.13 13.15 15.84
C GLY A 100 0.76 12.59 15.49
N MET A 101 -0.14 13.51 15.15
CA MET A 101 -1.50 13.19 14.72
C MET A 101 -1.63 13.43 13.21
N SER A 102 -1.93 12.37 12.47
CA SER A 102 -2.30 12.41 11.05
C SER A 102 -3.82 12.26 10.96
N GLY A 103 -4.51 13.36 10.68
CA GLY A 103 -5.96 13.47 10.88
C GLY A 103 -6.36 13.20 12.34
N SER A 104 -7.26 12.23 12.57
CA SER A 104 -7.69 11.81 13.90
C SER A 104 -6.82 10.72 14.54
N SER A 105 -5.78 10.26 13.83
CA SER A 105 -5.01 9.07 14.23
C SER A 105 -3.62 9.46 14.71
N ARG A 106 -3.22 8.94 15.88
CA ARG A 106 -1.84 9.03 16.35
C ARG A 106 -0.98 8.06 15.54
N VAL A 107 0.05 8.58 14.90
CA VAL A 107 0.97 7.82 14.06
C VAL A 107 2.39 8.03 14.57
N ARG A 108 3.23 7.00 14.45
CA ARG A 108 4.65 7.05 14.74
C ARG A 108 5.45 6.52 13.55
N ILE A 109 6.42 7.30 13.11
CA ILE A 109 7.41 6.90 12.10
C ILE A 109 8.75 6.74 12.81
N THR A 110 9.45 5.65 12.58
CA THR A 110 10.82 5.47 13.04
C THR A 110 11.67 5.04 11.85
N ARG A 111 12.61 5.87 11.41
CA ARG A 111 13.61 5.47 10.41
C ARG A 111 14.83 4.88 11.12
N VAL A 112 15.36 3.79 10.58
CA VAL A 112 16.61 3.16 11.02
C VAL A 112 17.36 2.79 9.75
N TYR A 113 18.41 3.54 9.44
CA TYR A 113 19.15 3.44 8.19
C TYR A 113 18.25 3.58 6.95
N ASP A 114 18.28 2.59 6.06
CA ASP A 114 17.49 2.46 4.83
C ASP A 114 16.09 1.85 5.05
N HIS A 115 15.63 1.76 6.30
CA HIS A 115 14.32 1.23 6.65
C HIS A 115 13.46 2.25 7.40
N MET A 116 12.16 2.23 7.15
CA MET A 116 11.17 3.05 7.83
C MET A 116 10.09 2.17 8.47
N PHE A 117 9.91 2.29 9.77
CA PHE A 117 8.79 1.72 10.50
C PHE A 117 7.67 2.74 10.61
N LEU A 118 6.49 2.40 10.09
CA LEU A 118 5.26 3.14 10.28
C LEU A 118 4.37 2.36 11.23
N SER A 119 3.97 2.97 12.35
CA SER A 119 3.18 2.29 13.36
C SER A 119 1.99 3.08 13.89
N ARG A 120 0.94 2.35 14.26
CA ARG A 120 -0.32 2.90 14.77
C ARG A 120 -0.94 1.99 15.83
N ILE A 121 -1.57 2.60 16.83
CA ILE A 121 -2.35 1.91 17.86
C ILE A 121 -3.82 1.84 17.42
N TYR A 122 -4.42 0.66 17.56
CA TYR A 122 -5.82 0.39 17.24
C TYR A 122 -6.58 0.00 18.50
N GLN A 123 -7.58 0.82 18.87
CA GLN A 123 -8.54 0.57 19.97
C GLN A 123 -7.94 0.09 21.30
N ARG A 124 -6.65 0.38 21.57
CA ARG A 124 -5.91 -0.17 22.72
C ARG A 124 -5.92 -1.70 22.80
N THR A 125 -6.22 -2.40 21.71
CA THR A 125 -6.14 -3.86 21.61
C THR A 125 -4.81 -4.30 21.02
N MET A 126 -4.33 -3.58 20.00
CA MET A 126 -3.03 -3.83 19.39
C MET A 126 -2.35 -2.57 18.86
N LYS A 127 -1.03 -2.65 18.68
CA LYS A 127 -0.25 -1.76 17.83
C LYS A 127 0.24 -2.55 16.63
N LEU A 128 0.06 -2.01 15.43
CA LEU A 128 0.67 -2.56 14.21
C LEU A 128 1.85 -1.72 13.79
N SER A 129 2.86 -2.37 13.23
CA SER A 129 4.02 -1.75 12.61
C SER A 129 4.24 -2.35 11.23
N TRP A 130 4.45 -1.49 10.24
CA TRP A 130 4.85 -1.83 8.89
C TRP A 130 6.27 -1.31 8.69
N ARG A 131 7.22 -2.20 8.42
CA ARG A 131 8.59 -1.84 8.06
C ARG A 131 8.72 -1.83 6.54
N PHE A 132 9.05 -0.68 5.99
CA PHE A 132 9.36 -0.47 4.60
C PHE A 132 10.87 -0.34 4.40
N ASN A 133 11.40 -0.87 3.30
CA ASN A 133 12.76 -0.58 2.85
C ASN A 133 12.82 0.70 2.00
N LYS A 134 14.01 1.07 1.53
CA LYS A 134 14.24 2.28 0.72
C LYS A 134 13.40 2.37 -0.56
N GLU A 135 13.04 1.24 -1.15
CA GLU A 135 12.19 1.17 -2.35
C GLU A 135 10.70 1.23 -2.00
N GLY A 136 10.36 1.48 -0.73
CA GLY A 136 8.99 1.60 -0.24
C GLY A 136 8.25 0.26 -0.09
N ARG A 137 8.93 -0.88 -0.29
CA ARG A 137 8.34 -2.22 -0.18
C ARG A 137 8.37 -2.69 1.26
N LEU A 138 7.37 -3.49 1.66
CA LEU A 138 7.38 -4.08 3.00
C LEU A 138 8.48 -5.12 3.11
N ASP A 139 9.13 -5.17 4.27
CA ASP A 139 9.97 -6.30 4.69
C ASP A 139 9.38 -7.05 5.88
N LEU A 140 8.68 -6.32 6.76
CA LEU A 140 8.14 -6.86 8.00
C LEU A 140 6.82 -6.18 8.31
N VAL A 141 5.85 -6.98 8.76
CA VAL A 141 4.68 -6.49 9.48
C VAL A 141 4.62 -7.17 10.82
N ASP A 142 4.60 -6.38 11.89
CA ASP A 142 4.49 -6.88 13.26
C ASP A 142 3.25 -6.33 13.99
N ALA A 143 2.85 -7.07 15.01
CA ALA A 143 1.80 -6.66 15.94
C ALA A 143 2.29 -6.80 17.38
N MET A 144 2.05 -5.78 18.19
CA MET A 144 2.14 -5.84 19.64
C MET A 144 0.73 -5.96 20.22
N LEU A 145 0.45 -7.06 20.92
CA LEU A 145 -0.87 -7.40 21.46
C LEU A 145 -0.95 -7.02 22.94
N PHE A 146 -1.69 -5.95 23.25
CA PHE A 146 -1.69 -5.38 24.60
C PHE A 146 -2.35 -6.30 25.63
N GLN A 147 -3.44 -6.97 25.26
CA GLN A 147 -4.16 -7.92 26.13
C GLN A 147 -3.38 -9.21 26.42
N LYS A 148 -2.27 -9.43 25.71
CA LYS A 148 -1.40 -10.61 25.87
C LYS A 148 -0.02 -10.19 26.38
N ASN A 149 0.01 -9.35 27.43
CA ASN A 149 1.23 -8.85 28.07
C ASN A 149 2.20 -8.19 27.08
N ASN A 150 1.69 -7.37 26.16
CA ASN A 150 2.48 -6.71 25.11
C ASN A 150 3.24 -7.69 24.20
N LYS A 151 2.75 -8.93 24.01
CA LYS A 151 3.38 -9.93 23.14
C LYS A 151 3.55 -9.38 21.72
N ILE A 152 4.78 -9.47 21.20
CA ILE A 152 5.11 -9.11 19.82
C ILE A 152 4.99 -10.35 18.93
N VAL A 153 4.36 -10.19 17.76
CA VAL A 153 4.17 -11.26 16.76
C VAL A 153 4.54 -10.71 15.38
N ASN A 154 5.47 -11.38 14.69
CA ASN A 154 5.82 -11.08 13.30
C ASN A 154 4.77 -11.72 12.39
N LEU A 155 3.85 -10.91 11.86
CA LEU A 155 2.74 -11.38 11.03
C LEU A 155 3.19 -11.76 9.62
N ILE A 156 4.07 -10.94 9.05
CA ILE A 156 4.62 -11.09 7.71
C ILE A 156 6.12 -10.84 7.80
N ASN A 157 6.93 -11.75 7.27
CA ASN A 157 8.37 -11.55 7.13
C ASN A 157 8.77 -11.87 5.68
N MET A 158 9.27 -10.88 4.96
CA MET A 158 9.67 -11.02 3.57
C MET A 158 11.06 -11.65 3.50
N ARG A 159 11.19 -12.67 2.67
CA ARG A 159 12.44 -13.34 2.33
C ARG A 159 12.92 -12.87 0.97
N GLY A 160 14.24 -12.76 0.80
CA GLY A 160 14.87 -12.31 -0.44
C GLY A 160 15.49 -10.91 -0.39
N TYR A 161 15.48 -10.24 0.76
CA TYR A 161 16.24 -8.99 0.95
C TYR A 161 17.75 -9.27 0.86
N GLY A 162 18.44 -8.69 -0.12
CA GLY A 162 19.92 -8.71 -0.22
C GLY A 162 20.53 -9.70 -1.21
N GLY A 163 19.75 -10.41 -2.02
CA GLY A 163 20.26 -11.14 -3.19
C GLY A 163 20.41 -10.20 -4.39
N ASN A 164 21.44 -10.39 -5.22
CA ASN A 164 21.79 -9.56 -6.39
C ASN A 164 20.71 -9.42 -7.50
N ASP A 165 19.50 -9.93 -7.30
CA ASP A 165 18.43 -9.85 -8.29
C ASP A 165 17.64 -8.56 -8.15
N LEU A 166 17.99 -7.59 -9.00
CA LEU A 166 17.33 -6.29 -9.14
C LEU A 166 15.88 -6.37 -9.65
N ASN A 167 15.40 -7.56 -10.05
CA ASN A 167 14.05 -7.78 -10.57
C ASN A 167 13.07 -8.22 -9.46
N TRP A 168 12.84 -7.30 -8.53
CA TRP A 168 11.91 -7.38 -7.40
C TRP A 168 10.42 -7.28 -7.80
N ILE A 169 10.03 -7.93 -8.89
CA ILE A 169 8.60 -8.01 -9.22
C ILE A 169 7.89 -8.90 -8.20
N GLU A 170 8.57 -9.91 -7.66
CA GLU A 170 8.01 -10.91 -6.76
C GLU A 170 8.88 -11.07 -5.50
N SER A 171 8.27 -11.28 -4.33
CA SER A 171 8.97 -11.58 -3.08
C SER A 171 8.23 -12.65 -2.28
N GLU A 172 8.96 -13.61 -1.70
CA GLU A 172 8.38 -14.64 -0.83
C GLU A 172 8.10 -14.04 0.56
N ALA A 173 6.85 -14.14 1.02
CA ALA A 173 6.47 -13.77 2.38
C ALA A 173 6.30 -15.03 3.23
N LYS A 174 7.02 -15.13 4.36
CA LYS A 174 6.72 -16.08 5.44
C LYS A 174 5.62 -15.50 6.32
N LEU A 175 4.60 -16.30 6.59
CA LEU A 175 3.41 -15.84 7.30
C LEU A 175 3.27 -16.51 8.67
N THR A 176 2.79 -15.73 9.64
CA THR A 176 2.32 -16.25 10.92
C THR A 176 0.82 -16.07 11.00
N LYS A 177 0.10 -17.02 11.61
CA LYS A 177 -1.34 -16.92 11.85
C LYS A 177 -1.71 -15.56 12.44
N LEU A 178 -2.66 -14.88 11.80
CA LEU A 178 -3.11 -13.57 12.24
C LEU A 178 -3.83 -13.67 13.59
N PRO A 179 -3.48 -12.80 14.57
CA PRO A 179 -4.17 -12.75 15.85
C PRO A 179 -5.60 -12.22 15.66
N ILE A 180 -6.55 -12.67 16.49
CA ILE A 180 -7.97 -12.28 16.38
C ILE A 180 -8.17 -10.76 16.49
N GLU A 181 -7.26 -10.08 17.19
CA GLU A 181 -7.20 -8.63 17.34
C GLU A 181 -7.09 -7.89 15.99
N THR A 182 -6.61 -8.55 14.93
CA THR A 182 -6.57 -7.97 13.56
C THR A 182 -7.95 -7.66 12.98
N GLY A 183 -9.02 -8.23 13.54
CA GLY A 183 -10.40 -7.91 13.17
C GLY A 183 -10.77 -6.43 13.33
N VAL A 184 -10.05 -5.66 14.15
CA VAL A 184 -10.25 -4.20 14.26
C VAL A 184 -9.96 -3.44 12.96
N LEU A 185 -9.16 -4.01 12.05
CA LEU A 185 -8.85 -3.37 10.77
C LEU A 185 -10.00 -3.43 9.79
N ASN A 186 -10.78 -4.50 9.84
CA ASN A 186 -11.89 -4.76 8.94
C ASN A 186 -12.90 -5.68 9.65
N PRO A 187 -14.16 -5.27 9.83
CA PRO A 187 -15.18 -6.11 10.46
C PRO A 187 -15.35 -7.49 9.79
N ASN A 188 -15.03 -7.58 8.49
CA ASN A 188 -15.11 -8.82 7.71
C ASN A 188 -13.78 -9.59 7.64
N PHE A 189 -12.78 -9.23 8.46
CA PHE A 189 -11.45 -9.82 8.34
C PHE A 189 -11.45 -11.34 8.54
N ALA A 190 -12.27 -11.84 9.48
CA ALA A 190 -12.39 -13.27 9.75
C ALA A 190 -13.14 -14.04 8.64
N THR A 191 -13.91 -13.36 7.78
CA THR A 191 -14.76 -13.99 6.77
C THR A 191 -14.16 -13.94 5.36
N ILE A 192 -13.16 -13.09 5.12
CA ILE A 192 -12.42 -13.06 3.85
C ILE A 192 -11.38 -14.17 3.78
N LYS A 193 -11.01 -14.58 2.55
CA LYS A 193 -10.03 -15.66 2.33
C LYS A 193 -8.69 -15.31 2.98
N TYR A 194 -7.99 -16.33 3.46
CA TYR A 194 -6.69 -16.20 4.14
C TYR A 194 -5.71 -15.28 3.39
N VAL A 195 -5.49 -15.49 2.09
CA VAL A 195 -4.63 -14.62 1.24
C VAL A 195 -5.08 -13.16 1.24
N GLN A 196 -6.39 -12.92 1.20
CA GLN A 196 -6.96 -11.57 1.17
C GLN A 196 -6.78 -10.85 2.52
N GLN A 197 -6.67 -11.57 3.63
CA GLN A 197 -6.36 -10.99 4.94
C GLN A 197 -4.97 -10.37 4.95
N TYR A 198 -3.95 -11.10 4.47
CA TYR A 198 -2.58 -10.58 4.38
C TYR A 198 -2.44 -9.48 3.33
N GLU A 199 -3.06 -9.64 2.15
CA GLU A 199 -3.08 -8.57 1.15
C GLU A 199 -3.69 -7.30 1.74
N SER A 200 -4.82 -7.41 2.45
CA SER A 200 -5.45 -6.27 3.11
C SER A 200 -4.51 -5.64 4.14
N LEU A 201 -3.85 -6.44 4.97
CA LEU A 201 -2.91 -5.97 5.99
C LEU A 201 -1.72 -5.21 5.37
N MET A 202 -1.13 -5.72 4.28
CA MET A 202 -0.07 -5.05 3.55
C MET A 202 -0.58 -3.73 2.93
N ARG A 203 -1.72 -3.78 2.23
CA ARG A 203 -2.35 -2.58 1.64
C ARG A 203 -2.68 -1.51 2.68
N PHE A 204 -3.06 -1.88 3.90
CA PHE A 204 -3.29 -0.91 4.97
C PHE A 204 -2.05 -0.08 5.28
N GLY A 205 -0.87 -0.70 5.30
CA GLY A 205 0.41 0.00 5.47
C GLY A 205 0.64 1.05 4.38
N HIS A 206 0.58 0.63 3.11
CA HIS A 206 0.77 1.54 1.96
C HIS A 206 -0.27 2.66 1.90
N LYS A 207 -1.56 2.34 2.14
CA LYS A 207 -2.61 3.35 2.24
C LYS A 207 -2.36 4.35 3.36
N MET A 208 -1.82 3.90 4.49
CA MET A 208 -1.48 4.78 5.60
C MET A 208 -0.26 5.65 5.26
N SER A 209 0.73 5.14 4.53
CA SER A 209 1.83 5.94 3.98
C SER A 209 1.30 7.04 3.05
N ALA A 210 0.42 6.70 2.10
CA ALA A 210 -0.20 7.68 1.19
C ALA A 210 -1.04 8.72 1.94
N ALA A 211 -1.87 8.30 2.89
CA ALA A 211 -2.66 9.22 3.71
C ALA A 211 -1.78 10.14 4.56
N LEU A 212 -0.67 9.63 5.12
CA LEU A 212 0.29 10.42 5.88
C LEU A 212 0.98 11.45 5.00
N LEU A 213 1.47 11.04 3.82
CA LEU A 213 2.11 11.94 2.86
C LEU A 213 1.16 13.07 2.43
N ASN A 214 -0.09 12.74 2.13
CA ASN A 214 -1.12 13.74 1.81
C ASN A 214 -1.36 14.72 2.97
N ASN A 215 -1.40 14.23 4.21
CA ASN A 215 -1.57 15.07 5.39
C ASN A 215 -0.34 15.97 5.66
N LEU A 216 0.88 15.49 5.40
CA LEU A 216 2.10 16.30 5.47
C LEU A 216 2.04 17.44 4.44
N ASN A 217 1.74 17.11 3.18
CA ASN A 217 1.70 18.07 2.08
C ASN A 217 0.60 19.13 2.25
N SER A 218 -0.54 18.73 2.82
CA SER A 218 -1.67 19.64 3.13
C SER A 218 -1.53 20.35 4.47
N LYS A 219 -0.41 20.18 5.19
CA LYS A 219 -0.18 20.72 6.55
C LYS A 219 -1.25 20.30 7.57
N ASN A 220 -1.89 19.16 7.36
CA ASN A 220 -2.89 18.55 8.23
C ASN A 220 -2.26 17.57 9.25
N ILE A 221 -1.11 17.96 9.81
CA ILE A 221 -0.42 17.23 10.87
C ILE A 221 -0.49 18.07 12.13
N ARG A 222 -0.96 17.47 13.23
CA ARG A 222 -0.96 18.12 14.55
C ARG A 222 0.11 17.50 15.44
N ASP A 223 0.62 18.32 16.35
CA ASP A 223 1.62 17.88 17.31
C ASP A 223 1.07 16.79 18.24
N ALA A 224 1.93 15.88 18.66
CA ALA A 224 1.58 14.92 19.69
C ALA A 224 1.54 15.63 21.06
N HIS A 225 0.49 15.38 21.85
CA HIS A 225 0.38 15.90 23.22
C HIS A 225 1.53 15.45 24.15
N LYS A 226 2.19 14.35 23.81
CA LYS A 226 3.32 13.79 24.58
C LYS A 226 4.33 13.22 23.62
N ILE A 227 5.58 13.61 23.77
CA ILE A 227 6.74 13.05 23.08
C ILE A 227 7.73 12.55 24.14
N PHE A 228 8.50 11.51 23.83
CA PHE A 228 9.59 11.03 24.69
C PHE A 228 10.92 11.70 24.27
N GLU A 229 11.95 11.66 25.11
CA GLU A 229 13.19 12.46 24.94
C GLU A 229 13.83 12.37 23.54
N ASN A 230 13.82 11.20 22.92
CA ASN A 230 14.42 10.99 21.59
C ASN A 230 13.43 11.13 20.43
N GLN A 231 12.24 11.68 20.68
CA GLN A 231 11.18 11.81 19.69
C GLN A 231 11.04 13.25 19.20
N LYS A 232 10.93 13.39 17.89
CA LYS A 232 10.58 14.62 17.20
C LYS A 232 9.08 14.66 16.86
N GLN A 233 8.56 15.85 16.58
CA GLN A 233 7.19 15.97 16.09
C GLN A 233 7.08 15.41 14.67
N LEU A 234 5.94 14.82 14.33
CA LEU A 234 5.70 14.19 13.02
C LEU A 234 5.91 15.13 11.83
N LYS A 235 5.62 16.43 12.01
CA LYS A 235 5.83 17.45 10.99
C LYS A 235 7.32 17.67 10.64
N GLU A 236 8.23 17.33 11.55
CA GLU A 236 9.68 17.46 11.32
C GLU A 236 10.22 16.44 10.33
N ILE A 237 9.43 15.44 9.92
CA ILE A 237 9.78 14.53 8.82
C ILE A 237 10.05 15.32 7.53
N LEU A 238 9.40 16.48 7.32
CA LEU A 238 9.64 17.32 6.13
C LEU A 238 11.10 17.82 6.02
N ASN A 239 11.87 17.75 7.10
CA ASN A 239 13.30 18.10 7.11
C ASN A 239 14.23 16.87 7.07
N ASP A 240 13.67 15.66 6.94
CA ASP A 240 14.41 14.40 6.80
C ASP A 240 14.13 13.81 5.41
N ASP A 241 14.99 14.19 4.45
CA ASP A 241 14.90 13.78 3.04
C ASP A 241 14.85 12.25 2.90
N SER A 242 15.66 11.52 3.69
CA SER A 242 15.73 10.06 3.64
C SER A 242 14.42 9.43 4.13
N THR A 243 13.82 9.93 5.21
CA THR A 243 12.51 9.45 5.67
C THR A 243 11.40 9.77 4.66
N ILE A 244 11.39 10.99 4.10
CA ILE A 244 10.41 11.39 3.07
C ILE A 244 10.52 10.50 1.84
N TYR A 245 11.74 10.23 1.36
CA TYR A 245 11.97 9.37 0.20
C TYR A 245 11.34 7.97 0.38
N ILE A 246 11.57 7.33 1.53
CA ILE A 246 10.97 6.01 1.81
C ILE A 246 9.44 6.11 1.89
N LEU A 247 8.92 7.15 2.53
CA LEU A 247 7.48 7.37 2.68
C LEU A 247 6.80 7.57 1.32
N GLU A 248 7.40 8.33 0.42
CA GLU A 248 6.93 8.57 -0.94
C GLU A 248 6.90 7.28 -1.76
N ASN A 249 8.00 6.51 -1.74
CA ASN A 249 8.02 5.21 -2.41
C ASN A 249 6.95 4.26 -1.86
N ALA A 250 6.81 4.19 -0.53
CA ALA A 250 5.79 3.36 0.10
C ALA A 250 4.36 3.83 -0.23
N ALA A 251 4.13 5.13 -0.39
CA ALA A 251 2.84 5.69 -0.77
C ALA A 251 2.43 5.38 -2.22
N ASN A 252 3.41 5.23 -3.12
CA ASN A 252 3.19 5.11 -4.56
C ASN A 252 3.11 3.67 -5.08
N ILE A 253 3.42 2.67 -4.24
CA ILE A 253 3.35 1.27 -4.65
C ILE A 253 2.21 0.53 -3.96
N VAL A 254 1.75 -0.53 -4.63
CA VAL A 254 0.60 -1.32 -4.23
C VAL A 254 0.96 -2.80 -4.22
N PRO A 255 0.82 -3.50 -3.07
CA PRO A 255 1.09 -4.92 -3.00
C PRO A 255 -0.09 -5.74 -3.50
N PHE A 256 0.21 -6.85 -4.16
CA PHE A 256 -0.70 -7.92 -4.58
C PHE A 256 -0.16 -9.24 -4.06
N VAL A 257 -1.03 -10.07 -3.51
CA VAL A 257 -0.60 -11.32 -2.89
C VAL A 257 -1.20 -12.50 -3.62
N LYS A 258 -0.34 -13.45 -3.99
CA LYS A 258 -0.71 -14.73 -4.60
C LYS A 258 -0.40 -15.85 -3.62
N GLU A 259 -1.30 -16.83 -3.55
CA GLU A 259 -1.07 -18.03 -2.78
C GLU A 259 0.07 -18.83 -3.40
N PHE A 260 1.03 -19.24 -2.58
CA PHE A 260 2.16 -20.08 -3.01
C PHE A 260 2.15 -21.41 -2.24
N SER A 261 2.03 -21.36 -0.91
CA SER A 261 1.78 -22.51 -0.05
C SER A 261 1.07 -22.11 1.25
N VAL A 262 0.82 -23.06 2.15
CA VAL A 262 0.08 -22.84 3.40
C VAL A 262 0.71 -21.74 4.29
N GLU A 263 2.05 -21.62 4.28
CA GLU A 263 2.79 -20.66 5.12
C GLU A 263 3.56 -19.60 4.32
N LYS A 264 3.42 -19.64 2.99
CA LYS A 264 4.16 -18.78 2.07
C LYS A 264 3.25 -18.14 1.04
N MET A 265 3.49 -16.87 0.75
CA MET A 265 2.83 -16.17 -0.34
C MET A 265 3.86 -15.48 -1.22
N LEU A 266 3.50 -15.29 -2.50
CA LEU A 266 4.23 -14.41 -3.39
C LEU A 266 3.59 -13.02 -3.32
N VAL A 267 4.43 -12.00 -3.14
CA VAL A 267 4.00 -10.60 -3.10
C VAL A 267 4.56 -9.87 -4.30
N GLU A 268 3.68 -9.24 -5.06
CA GLU A 268 4.00 -8.41 -6.20
C GLU A 268 3.72 -6.95 -5.90
N TYR A 269 4.64 -6.06 -6.28
CA TYR A 269 4.47 -4.62 -6.12
C TYR A 269 4.26 -3.95 -7.46
N VAL A 270 3.22 -3.12 -7.56
CA VAL A 270 2.91 -2.31 -8.73
C VAL A 270 3.00 -0.83 -8.34
N GLY A 271 3.77 -0.04 -9.07
CA GLY A 271 3.94 1.41 -8.90
C GLY A 271 4.11 2.13 -10.24
#